data_AF-A0A930TR22-F1
#
_entry.id   AF-A0A930TR22-F1
#
_cell.length_a   1.000
_cell.length_b   1.000
_cell.length_c   1.000
_cell.angle_alpha   90.00
_cell.angle_beta   90.00
_cell.angle_gamma   90.00
#
_symmetry.space_group_name_H-M   'P 1'
#
loop_
_entity.id
_entity.type
_entity.pdbx_description
1 polymer ?
#
loop_
_entity_poly.entity_id
_entity_poly.type
_entity_poly.pdbx_seq_one_letter_code
_entity_poly.pdbx_strand_id
1 'polypeptide(L)'
;MGDFYLLNPIIPILSSERIIRSLKHLASPSAWVIRDGQRQEIEAQRVVPGDVLVLRPGTYVAADAKVLEAMNLSVDESALTGESMPVTKTVDALANENIPLGDRTNMVYMGTLVIGGQGLAAVVATASLTEMGKIQTMVGQAVNQKRQWNANWMSQAVNWFGSPVPCVPWYLPSGYGGGMPS
;
A
#
# COMPACT_ATOMS: atom_id res chain seq x y z
N MET A 1 -52.03 -4.78 27.04
CA MET A 1 -50.91 -4.49 27.95
C MET A 1 -49.87 -5.58 27.75
N GLY A 2 -48.74 -5.25 27.13
CA GLY A 2 -47.61 -6.16 26.97
C GLY A 2 -47.05 -6.22 25.54
N ASP A 3 -46.64 -5.08 24.98
CA ASP A 3 -45.87 -5.08 23.73
C ASP A 3 -44.41 -5.43 24.01
N PHE A 4 -43.98 -6.48 23.32
CA PHE A 4 -42.67 -7.09 23.31
C PHE A 4 -41.70 -6.19 22.52
N TYR A 5 -41.03 -5.26 23.20
CA TYR A 5 -40.00 -4.42 22.59
C TYR A 5 -38.69 -5.20 22.40
N LEU A 6 -38.33 -5.37 21.13
CA LEU A 6 -37.07 -5.89 20.63
C LEU A 6 -35.86 -5.17 21.25
N LEU A 7 -35.11 -5.85 22.12
CA LEU A 7 -33.78 -5.42 22.53
C LEU A 7 -32.78 -5.77 21.42
N ASN A 8 -32.47 -4.80 20.57
CA ASN A 8 -31.30 -4.85 19.70
C ASN A 8 -30.09 -4.39 20.53
N PRO A 9 -29.05 -5.22 20.77
CA PRO A 9 -27.91 -4.77 21.55
C PRO A 9 -27.08 -3.79 20.73
N ILE A 10 -27.21 -2.50 21.05
CA ILE A 10 -26.27 -1.46 20.65
C ILE A 10 -24.98 -1.70 21.44
N ILE A 11 -24.11 -2.59 20.96
CA ILE A 11 -22.71 -2.60 21.39
C ILE A 11 -21.99 -1.61 20.49
N PRO A 12 -21.54 -0.45 21.00
CA PRO A 12 -20.77 0.49 20.19
C PRO A 12 -19.40 -0.12 19.89
N ILE A 13 -19.06 -0.23 18.61
CA ILE A 13 -17.77 -0.67 18.01
C ILE A 13 -16.54 0.17 18.44
N LEU A 14 -16.70 1.09 19.41
CA LEU A 14 -15.68 2.06 19.82
C LEU A 14 -14.46 1.45 20.54
N SER A 15 -14.49 0.17 20.92
CA SER A 15 -13.35 -0.49 21.58
C SER A 15 -12.27 -1.00 20.60
N SER A 16 -12.63 -1.22 19.33
CA SER A 16 -11.70 -1.84 18.36
C SER A 16 -10.56 -0.91 17.93
N GLU A 17 -10.75 0.41 17.95
CA GLU A 17 -9.73 1.36 17.49
C GLU A 17 -8.56 1.53 18.48
N ARG A 18 -8.82 1.39 19.78
CA ARG A 18 -7.79 1.55 20.83
C ARG A 18 -6.84 0.35 20.91
N ILE A 19 -7.35 -0.86 20.70
CA ILE A 19 -6.54 -2.08 20.68
C ILE A 19 -5.56 -2.06 19.49
N ILE A 20 -6.01 -1.59 18.32
CA ILE A 20 -5.16 -1.45 17.13
C ILE A 20 -4.05 -0.41 17.35
N ARG A 21 -4.31 0.69 18.07
CA ARG A 21 -3.31 1.74 18.29
C ARG A 21 -2.20 1.31 19.25
N SER A 22 -2.51 0.53 20.28
CA SER A 22 -1.50 0.03 21.24
C SER A 22 -0.61 -1.07 20.67
N LEU A 23 -1.09 -1.87 19.72
CA LEU A 23 -0.27 -2.87 19.01
C LEU A 23 0.74 -2.23 18.03
N LYS A 24 0.40 -1.07 17.44
CA LYS A 24 1.28 -0.38 16.47
C LYS A 24 2.60 0.12 17.08
N HIS A 25 2.65 0.40 18.38
CA HIS A 25 3.85 0.93 19.04
C HIS A 25 4.86 -0.15 19.47
N LEU A 26 4.48 -1.42 19.53
CA LEU A 26 5.35 -2.52 19.97
C LEU A 26 6.12 -3.21 18.83
N ALA A 27 5.90 -2.81 17.57
CA ALA A 27 6.47 -3.45 16.39
C ALA A 27 7.09 -2.42 15.44
N SER A 28 7.81 -1.43 15.97
CA SER A 28 8.62 -0.56 15.10
C SER A 28 9.76 -1.41 14.52
N PRO A 29 9.78 -1.69 13.21
CA PRO A 29 10.84 -2.49 12.62
C PRO A 29 12.16 -1.72 12.82
N SER A 30 13.16 -2.38 13.38
CA SER A 30 14.52 -1.84 13.43
C SER A 30 15.29 -2.28 12.18
N ALA A 31 16.25 -1.45 11.78
CA ALA A 31 17.12 -1.68 10.64
C ALA A 31 18.57 -1.49 11.07
N TRP A 32 19.45 -2.34 10.57
CA TRP A 32 20.88 -2.22 10.80
C TRP A 32 21.50 -1.44 9.65
N VAL A 33 22.18 -0.34 9.98
CA VAL A 33 22.84 0.53 9.00
C VAL A 33 24.29 0.78 9.38
N ILE A 34 25.10 1.13 8.38
CA ILE A 34 26.46 1.62 8.57
C ILE A 34 26.45 3.13 8.29
N ARG A 35 26.74 3.93 9.31
CA ARG A 35 27.06 5.37 9.15
C ARG A 35 28.35 5.65 9.90
N ASP A 36 29.17 6.55 9.37
CA ASP A 36 30.48 6.90 9.94
C ASP A 36 31.39 5.67 10.17
N GLY A 37 31.24 4.65 9.32
CA GLY A 37 31.99 3.39 9.42
C GLY A 37 31.56 2.46 10.56
N GLN A 38 30.55 2.82 11.35
CA GLN A 38 30.06 2.02 12.47
C GLN A 38 28.67 1.44 12.19
N ARG A 39 28.47 0.19 12.60
CA ARG A 39 27.16 -0.48 12.56
C ARG A 39 26.29 0.04 13.70
N GLN A 40 25.11 0.52 13.36
CA GLN A 40 24.13 1.01 14.31
C GLN A 40 22.75 0.46 13.97
N GLU A 41 21.97 0.18 15.02
CA GLU A 41 20.56 -0.17 14.89
C GLU A 41 19.73 1.10 15.00
N ILE A 42 18.95 1.39 13.96
CA ILE A 42 18.06 2.55 13.91
C ILE A 42 16.63 2.09 13.63
N GLU A 43 15.66 2.93 13.94
CA GLU A 43 14.28 2.71 13.51
C GLU A 43 14.22 2.75 11.97
N ALA A 44 13.48 1.81 11.36
CA ALA A 44 13.34 1.73 9.90
C ALA A 44 12.85 3.05 9.27
N GLN A 45 12.08 3.86 10.01
CA GLN A 45 11.59 5.16 9.56
C GLN A 45 12.69 6.24 9.47
N ARG A 46 13.83 6.05 10.15
CA ARG A 46 14.98 6.99 10.15
C ARG A 46 16.01 6.66 9.07
N VAL A 47 15.77 5.62 8.27
CA VAL A 47 16.59 5.26 7.12
C VAL A 47 16.41 6.31 6.04
N VAL A 48 17.51 6.79 5.47
CA VAL A 48 17.53 7.80 4.41
C VAL A 48 18.32 7.31 3.19
N PRO A 49 18.03 7.83 1.98
CA PRO A 49 18.86 7.56 0.81
C PRO A 49 20.33 7.90 1.09
N GLY A 50 21.23 7.00 0.69
CA GLY A 50 22.66 7.09 0.98
C GLY A 50 23.13 6.29 2.20
N ASP A 51 22.22 5.81 3.06
CA ASP A 51 22.58 4.85 4.10
C ASP A 51 23.02 3.50 3.50
N VAL A 52 23.88 2.78 4.21
CA VAL A 52 24.24 1.40 3.86
C VAL A 52 23.53 0.44 4.81
N LEU A 53 22.57 -0.33 4.30
CA LEU A 53 21.87 -1.37 5.03
C LEU A 53 22.74 -2.61 5.20
N VAL A 54 22.64 -3.23 6.38
CA VAL A 54 23.22 -4.53 6.68
C VAL A 54 22.11 -5.58 6.58
N LEU A 55 22.19 -6.44 5.57
CA LEU A 55 21.21 -7.48 5.28
C LEU A 55 21.61 -8.78 5.98
N ARG A 56 20.71 -9.32 6.80
CA ARG A 56 20.91 -10.57 7.56
C ARG A 56 19.68 -11.46 7.47
N PRO A 57 19.83 -12.79 7.53
CA PRO A 57 18.71 -13.71 7.49
C PRO A 57 17.73 -13.44 8.64
N GLY A 58 16.44 -13.60 8.37
CA GLY A 58 15.37 -13.39 9.34
C GLY A 58 15.05 -11.91 9.62
N THR A 59 15.62 -10.98 8.84
CA THR A 59 15.33 -9.55 8.96
C THR A 59 14.56 -9.04 7.74
N TYR A 60 13.68 -8.08 7.96
CA TYR A 60 12.98 -7.39 6.89
C TYR A 60 13.81 -6.24 6.35
N VAL A 61 13.75 -6.06 5.04
CA VAL A 61 14.41 -4.94 4.36
C VAL A 61 13.64 -3.65 4.64
N ALA A 62 14.34 -2.62 5.15
CA ALA A 62 13.72 -1.38 5.62
C ALA A 62 13.47 -0.33 4.52
N ALA A 63 14.16 -0.42 3.40
CA ALA A 63 14.10 0.53 2.30
C ALA A 63 14.54 -0.13 0.99
N ASP A 64 14.21 0.48 -0.15
CA ASP A 64 14.68 -0.01 -1.43
C ASP A 64 16.16 0.34 -1.58
N ALA A 65 16.98 -0.66 -1.83
CA ALA A 65 18.43 -0.52 -1.82
C ALA A 65 19.11 -1.32 -2.94
N LYS A 66 20.22 -0.79 -3.45
CA LYS A 66 21.07 -1.46 -4.42
C LYS A 66 22.13 -2.28 -3.69
N VAL A 67 22.26 -3.55 -4.06
CA VAL A 67 23.22 -4.47 -3.44
C VAL A 67 24.65 -4.02 -3.77
N LEU A 68 25.46 -3.87 -2.73
CA LEU A 68 26.89 -3.56 -2.80
C LEU A 68 27.74 -4.81 -2.58
N GLU A 69 27.30 -5.67 -1.66
CA GLU A 69 27.96 -6.93 -1.35
C GLU A 69 26.90 -8.02 -1.14
N ALA A 70 27.13 -9.20 -1.69
CA ALA A 70 26.25 -10.36 -1.53
C ALA A 70 27.08 -11.63 -1.27
N MET A 71 26.81 -12.28 -0.14
CA MET A 71 27.36 -13.59 0.22
C MET A 71 26.20 -14.56 0.35
N ASN A 72 25.90 -15.28 -0.74
CA ASN A 72 24.76 -16.20 -0.84
C ASN A 72 23.42 -15.57 -0.43
N LEU A 73 23.26 -14.27 -0.73
CA LEU A 73 22.11 -13.47 -0.32
C LEU A 73 20.86 -13.92 -1.07
N SER A 74 19.83 -14.32 -0.34
CA SER A 74 18.52 -14.68 -0.89
C SER A 74 17.38 -13.97 -0.15
N VAL A 75 16.39 -13.51 -0.91
CA VAL A 75 15.30 -12.67 -0.42
C VAL A 75 13.96 -13.21 -0.90
N ASP A 76 12.96 -13.20 -0.02
CA ASP A 76 11.56 -13.47 -0.32
C ASP A 76 10.88 -12.20 -0.83
N GLU A 77 10.56 -12.15 -2.12
CA GLU A 77 9.92 -11.01 -2.76
C GLU A 77 8.41 -11.21 -2.97
N SER A 78 7.83 -12.25 -2.37
CA SER A 78 6.39 -12.55 -2.46
C SER A 78 5.50 -11.38 -2.02
N ALA A 79 5.98 -10.55 -1.10
CA ALA A 79 5.28 -9.35 -0.64
C ALA A 79 5.10 -8.29 -1.74
N LEU A 80 5.97 -8.27 -2.76
CA LEU A 80 5.96 -7.28 -3.84
C LEU A 80 5.50 -7.86 -5.17
N THR A 81 5.97 -9.07 -5.53
CA THR A 81 5.68 -9.70 -6.82
C THR A 81 4.56 -10.75 -6.75
N GLY A 82 4.28 -11.28 -5.55
CA GLY A 82 3.38 -12.42 -5.37
C GLY A 82 4.00 -13.78 -5.68
N GLU A 83 5.28 -13.81 -6.08
CA GLU A 83 6.00 -15.04 -6.37
C GLU A 83 6.69 -15.56 -5.11
N SER A 84 6.44 -16.81 -4.74
CA SER A 84 6.94 -17.39 -3.48
C SER A 84 8.35 -17.99 -3.59
N MET A 85 9.00 -17.90 -4.74
CA MET A 85 10.34 -18.45 -4.92
C MET A 85 11.40 -17.44 -4.43
N PRO A 86 12.34 -17.86 -3.57
CA PRO A 86 13.43 -16.99 -3.14
C PRO A 86 14.29 -16.52 -4.32
N VAL A 87 14.55 -15.22 -4.38
CA VAL A 87 15.40 -14.62 -5.41
C VAL A 87 16.81 -14.45 -4.87
N THR A 88 17.79 -14.99 -5.59
CA THR A 88 19.21 -14.82 -5.25
C THR A 88 19.70 -13.46 -5.75
N LYS A 89 20.39 -12.73 -4.88
CA LYS A 89 20.84 -11.35 -5.14
C LYS A 89 22.33 -11.30 -5.47
N THR A 90 22.69 -10.43 -6.42
CA THR A 90 24.06 -10.26 -6.93
C THR A 90 24.43 -8.77 -7.01
N VAL A 91 25.73 -8.47 -7.07
CA VAL A 91 26.23 -7.08 -7.17
C VAL A 91 26.26 -6.60 -8.63
N ASP A 92 26.20 -7.54 -9.59
CA ASP A 92 26.42 -7.27 -11.00
C ASP A 92 25.46 -6.23 -11.57
N ALA A 93 25.98 -5.41 -12.48
CA ALA A 93 25.14 -4.51 -13.24
C ALA A 93 24.20 -5.34 -14.12
N LEU A 94 22.93 -4.95 -14.13
CA LEU A 94 21.98 -5.57 -15.04
C LEU A 94 22.16 -4.99 -16.44
N ALA A 95 22.05 -5.84 -17.46
CA ALA A 95 22.38 -5.48 -18.85
C ALA A 95 21.41 -4.48 -19.49
N ASN A 96 20.16 -4.40 -18.99
CA ASN A 96 19.09 -3.59 -19.57
C ASN A 96 18.48 -2.66 -18.51
N GLU A 97 18.04 -1.48 -18.93
CA GLU A 97 17.35 -0.51 -18.06
C GLU A 97 15.89 -0.92 -17.79
N ASN A 98 15.26 -1.65 -18.72
CA ASN A 98 13.85 -2.05 -18.63
C ASN A 98 13.67 -3.50 -18.15
N ILE A 99 14.20 -3.80 -16.96
CA ILE A 99 14.04 -5.12 -16.34
C ILE A 99 12.85 -5.07 -15.38
N PRO A 100 11.93 -6.06 -15.43
CA PRO A 100 10.84 -6.20 -14.47
C PRO A 100 11.32 -6.22 -13.02
N LEU A 101 10.46 -5.84 -12.07
CA LEU A 101 10.85 -5.74 -10.65
C LEU A 101 11.42 -7.04 -10.08
N GLY A 102 10.81 -8.19 -10.39
CA GLY A 102 11.25 -9.51 -9.91
C GLY A 102 12.56 -10.00 -10.51
N ASP A 103 12.92 -9.53 -11.71
CA ASP A 103 14.16 -9.93 -12.40
C ASP A 103 15.37 -9.09 -11.97
N ARG A 104 15.18 -8.06 -11.14
CA ARG A 104 16.26 -7.18 -10.68
C ARG A 104 17.02 -7.84 -9.51
N THR A 105 18.03 -8.64 -9.84
CA THR A 105 18.87 -9.34 -8.84
C THR A 105 19.81 -8.44 -8.06
N ASN A 106 20.07 -7.22 -8.52
CA ASN A 106 20.96 -6.26 -7.86
C ASN A 106 20.25 -5.25 -6.96
N MET A 107 18.95 -5.43 -6.75
CA MET A 107 18.12 -4.60 -5.89
C MET A 107 17.44 -5.45 -4.82
N VAL A 108 17.23 -4.85 -3.65
CA VAL A 108 16.36 -5.36 -2.58
C VAL A 108 15.29 -4.32 -2.28
N TYR A 109 14.11 -4.78 -1.87
CA TYR A 109 12.93 -3.91 -1.74
C TYR A 109 12.38 -3.88 -0.31
N MET A 110 11.86 -2.73 0.10
CA MET A 110 11.22 -2.56 1.40
C MET A 110 10.11 -3.59 1.64
N GLY A 111 10.10 -4.19 2.83
CA GLY A 111 9.08 -5.16 3.24
C GLY A 111 9.32 -6.59 2.76
N THR A 112 10.40 -6.85 2.00
CA THR A 112 10.84 -8.20 1.66
C THR A 112 11.64 -8.83 2.81
N LEU A 113 11.65 -10.16 2.90
CA LEU A 113 12.32 -10.89 3.97
C LEU A 113 13.64 -11.48 3.48
N VAL A 114 14.74 -11.21 4.17
CA VAL A 114 16.01 -11.88 3.87
C VAL A 114 15.94 -13.31 4.40
N ILE A 115 16.01 -14.30 3.52
CA ILE A 115 15.90 -15.72 3.87
C ILE A 115 17.27 -16.31 4.19
N GLY A 116 18.30 -15.93 3.42
CA GLY A 116 19.61 -16.56 3.50
C GLY A 116 20.75 -15.64 3.12
N GLY A 117 21.95 -16.04 3.55
CA GLY A 117 23.19 -15.30 3.30
C GLY A 117 23.28 -13.99 4.05
N GLN A 118 24.18 -13.13 3.60
CA GLN A 118 24.36 -11.79 4.17
C GLN A 118 24.84 -10.83 3.08
N GLY A 119 24.62 -9.53 3.29
CA GLY A 119 25.05 -8.54 2.31
C GLY A 119 24.99 -7.12 2.83
N LEU A 120 25.52 -6.21 2.02
CA LEU A 120 25.42 -4.77 2.20
C LEU A 120 24.66 -4.19 1.02
N ALA A 121 23.81 -3.20 1.27
CA ALA A 121 23.07 -2.52 0.22
C ALA A 121 22.96 -1.01 0.48
N ALA A 122 23.19 -0.19 -0.54
CA ALA A 122 23.03 1.25 -0.47
C ALA A 122 21.57 1.64 -0.72
N VAL A 123 20.98 2.41 0.20
CA VAL A 123 19.60 2.86 0.10
C VAL A 123 19.45 3.85 -1.06
N VAL A 124 18.50 3.55 -1.95
CA VAL A 124 18.16 4.37 -3.12
C VAL A 124 16.83 5.09 -2.91
N ALA A 125 15.84 4.43 -2.30
CA ALA A 125 14.54 5.03 -2.05
C ALA A 125 13.94 4.59 -0.71
N THR A 126 13.20 5.49 -0.07
CA THR A 126 12.56 5.28 1.24
C THR A 126 11.10 5.76 1.22
N ALA A 127 10.31 5.31 2.20
CA ALA A 127 8.92 5.71 2.38
C ALA A 127 8.08 5.58 1.10
N SER A 128 7.35 6.63 0.70
CA SER A 128 6.47 6.65 -0.47
C SER A 128 7.20 6.48 -1.81
N LEU A 129 8.52 6.67 -1.84
CA LEU A 129 9.34 6.51 -3.05
C LEU A 129 9.76 5.06 -3.30
N THR A 130 9.60 4.18 -2.31
CA THR A 130 9.80 2.73 -2.50
C THR A 130 8.75 2.13 -3.43
N GLU A 131 9.03 0.99 -4.05
CA GLU A 131 8.07 0.28 -4.90
C GLU A 131 6.80 -0.09 -4.14
N MET A 132 6.95 -0.59 -2.90
CA MET A 132 5.81 -0.85 -2.02
C MET A 132 5.08 0.44 -1.62
N GLY A 133 5.81 1.53 -1.38
CA GLY A 133 5.24 2.85 -1.08
C GLY A 133 4.42 3.44 -2.24
N LYS A 134 4.89 3.25 -3.48
CA LYS A 134 4.16 3.63 -4.70
C LYS A 134 2.86 2.84 -4.81
N ILE A 135 2.89 1.52 -4.61
CA ILE A 135 1.71 0.66 -4.60
C ILE A 135 0.69 1.12 -3.55
N GLN A 136 1.14 1.36 -2.31
CA GLN A 136 0.27 1.85 -1.23
C GLN A 136 -0.37 3.20 -1.56
N THR A 137 0.39 4.11 -2.18
CA THR A 137 -0.10 5.42 -2.59
C THR A 137 -1.16 5.30 -3.69
N MET A 138 -0.91 4.49 -4.72
CA MET A 138 -1.86 4.25 -5.82
C MET A 138 -3.17 3.62 -5.32
N VAL A 139 -3.07 2.60 -4.47
CA VAL A 139 -4.25 1.95 -3.86
C VAL A 139 -5.03 2.95 -2.98
N GLY A 140 -4.33 3.75 -2.18
CA GLY A 140 -4.95 4.79 -1.35
C GLY A 140 -5.73 5.82 -2.17
N GLN A 141 -5.19 6.26 -3.30
CA GLN A 141 -5.85 7.21 -4.21
C GLN A 141 -7.11 6.59 -4.86
N ALA A 142 -7.02 5.35 -5.35
CA ALA A 142 -8.15 4.65 -5.96
C ALA A 142 -9.32 4.46 -4.97
N VAL A 143 -9.02 4.11 -3.71
CA VAL A 143 -10.03 3.99 -2.64
C VAL A 143 -10.68 5.34 -2.34
N ASN A 144 -9.90 6.43 -2.33
CA ASN A 144 -10.41 7.76 -2.07
C ASN A 144 -11.33 8.25 -3.21
N GLN A 145 -10.95 7.98 -4.46
CA GLN A 145 -11.79 8.28 -5.62
C GLN A 145 -13.12 7.51 -5.57
N LYS A 146 -13.10 6.22 -5.23
CA LYS A 146 -14.33 5.43 -5.06
C LYS A 146 -15.21 5.97 -3.93
N ARG A 147 -14.62 6.42 -2.81
CA ARG A 147 -15.36 7.08 -1.71
C ARG A 147 -15.98 8.40 -2.16
N GLN A 148 -15.26 9.23 -2.90
CA GLN A 148 -15.77 10.50 -3.42
C GLN A 148 -16.87 10.30 -4.44
N TRP A 149 -16.69 9.36 -5.38
CA TRP A 149 -17.73 8.95 -6.30
C TRP A 149 -18.97 8.47 -5.54
N ASN A 150 -18.75 7.66 -4.49
CA ASN A 150 -19.83 7.19 -3.64
C ASN A 150 -20.61 8.31 -2.94
N ALA A 151 -19.91 9.30 -2.41
CA ALA A 151 -20.54 10.45 -1.77
C ALA A 151 -21.31 11.32 -2.79
N ASN A 152 -20.72 11.60 -3.95
CA ASN A 152 -21.33 12.46 -4.97
C ASN A 152 -22.58 11.85 -5.60
N TRP A 153 -22.63 10.53 -5.84
CA TRP A 153 -23.86 9.92 -6.37
C TRP A 153 -24.96 9.88 -5.31
N MET A 154 -24.64 9.63 -4.05
CA MET A 154 -25.63 9.65 -2.97
C MET A 154 -26.22 11.04 -2.79
N SER A 155 -25.40 12.08 -2.80
CA SER A 155 -25.88 13.47 -2.72
C SER A 155 -26.78 13.86 -3.91
N GLN A 156 -26.46 13.41 -5.12
CA GLN A 156 -27.29 13.65 -6.30
C GLN A 156 -28.61 12.87 -6.26
N ALA A 157 -28.57 11.60 -5.83
CA ALA A 157 -29.77 10.79 -5.69
C ALA A 157 -30.73 11.35 -4.62
N VAL A 158 -30.20 11.83 -3.48
CA VAL A 158 -30.99 12.50 -2.44
C VAL A 158 -31.63 13.78 -2.97
N ASN A 159 -30.93 14.57 -3.77
CA ASN A 159 -31.54 15.75 -4.41
C ASN A 159 -32.65 15.37 -5.41
N TRP A 160 -32.52 14.24 -6.09
CA TRP A 160 -33.53 13.77 -7.06
C TRP A 160 -34.81 13.24 -6.40
N PHE A 161 -34.69 12.57 -5.25
CA PHE A 161 -35.83 12.04 -4.50
C PHE A 161 -36.38 13.01 -3.44
N GLY A 162 -35.62 14.05 -3.05
CA GLY A 162 -35.97 15.04 -2.03
C GLY A 162 -36.51 16.36 -2.57
N SER A 163 -36.46 16.61 -3.88
CA SER A 163 -37.10 17.78 -4.47
C SER A 163 -38.62 17.57 -4.53
N PRO A 164 -39.45 18.49 -3.98
CA PRO A 164 -40.88 18.48 -4.27
C PRO A 164 -41.01 18.64 -5.78
N VAL A 165 -41.58 17.63 -6.44
CA VAL A 165 -41.92 17.71 -7.87
C VAL A 165 -42.74 19.00 -8.03
N PRO A 166 -42.25 20.03 -8.75
CA PRO A 166 -43.13 21.12 -9.08
C PRO A 166 -44.22 20.50 -9.94
N CYS A 167 -45.47 20.55 -9.49
CA CYS A 167 -46.62 20.24 -10.33
C CYS A 167 -46.54 21.19 -11.53
N VAL A 168 -46.01 20.72 -12.66
CA VAL A 168 -45.92 21.50 -13.89
C VAL A 168 -47.20 21.26 -14.69
N PRO A 169 -48.06 22.28 -14.89
CA PRO A 169 -48.96 22.48 -16.01
C PRO A 169 -48.90 21.44 -17.12
N TRP A 170 -49.91 20.60 -17.38
CA TRP A 170 -49.78 19.45 -18.25
C TRP A 170 -49.62 19.97 -19.68
N TYR A 171 -48.38 20.12 -20.15
CA TYR A 171 -48.09 20.49 -21.52
C TYR A 171 -47.72 19.21 -22.27
N LEU A 172 -48.73 18.62 -22.91
CA LEU A 172 -48.56 17.55 -23.89
C LEU A 172 -47.82 18.13 -25.11
N PRO A 173 -46.61 17.67 -25.47
CA PRO A 173 -46.13 17.87 -26.82
C PRO A 173 -46.80 16.82 -27.71
N SER A 174 -47.78 17.25 -28.47
CA SER A 174 -48.25 16.54 -29.66
C SER A 174 -47.09 16.39 -30.64
N GLY A 175 -46.59 15.18 -30.84
CA GLY A 175 -45.56 14.94 -31.84
C GLY A 175 -44.80 13.63 -31.68
N TYR A 176 -45.48 12.50 -31.83
CA TYR A 176 -44.82 11.26 -32.24
C TYR A 176 -44.29 11.45 -33.67
N GLY A 177 -42.97 11.40 -33.85
CA GLY A 177 -42.29 11.45 -35.14
C GLY A 177 -40.95 10.73 -35.01
N GLY A 178 -40.84 9.58 -35.69
CA GLY A 178 -39.83 8.56 -35.45
C GLY A 178 -38.40 8.88 -35.90
N GLY A 179 -37.49 7.98 -35.52
CA GLY A 179 -36.13 7.89 -36.06
C GLY A 179 -35.11 7.36 -35.06
N MET A 180 -34.87 6.04 -35.04
CA MET A 180 -33.67 5.45 -34.44
C MET A 180 -32.50 5.58 -35.45
N PRO A 181 -31.30 6.01 -35.04
CA PRO A 181 -30.10 5.72 -35.80
C PRO A 181 -29.38 4.48 -35.23
N SER A 182 -28.84 3.72 -36.17
CA SER A 182 -27.95 2.54 -36.05
C SER A 182 -26.69 2.78 -35.25
#